data_AF-A0A318U7M7-F1
#
_entry.id   AF-A0A318U7M7-F1
#
_cell.length_a   1.000
_cell.length_b   1.000
_cell.length_c   1.000
_cell.angle_alpha   90.00
_cell.angle_beta   90.00
_cell.angle_gamma   90.00
#
_symmetry.space_group_name_H-M   'P 1'
#
loop_
_entity.id
_entity.type
_entity.pdbx_description
1 polymer ?
#
loop_
_entity_poly.entity_id
_entity_poly.type
_entity_poly.pdbx_seq_one_letter_code
_entity_poly.pdbx_strand_id
1 'polypeptide(L)'
;MNKKLRLFLSAMPVIALPVVAASCNTTNNKNDFSSLKEKIEKLSVEQKRELIDNLNLTKEEKSELIDKLNSGAGIAAAIVWYVTSAEQRAAAMQAYTLAKIAFDNIKKKEEKLQELDYTKSKDGVVKNTEGDKAVPVVFMDIDETVFVNEYTESWMVYENNGVFSEEFKGEVDAKGNRKPVPGAIDFINHVFKNGGIVMFNSGIPQVKAPIEGIKKNLIKHGVKEKYVHDWMFWCSGVDTTAKGGKYEDKSPWKTALENPNINKRVTSKNQRMNDVSDNKDGWNFNVSDSKSGDKIRTKVIMKIGDDFNDFYDDAYKHLKPGDNIKFIKDNNLDRLFTDIEFKNGKGVKVTVKDGQTKVEELNWHQFNIQVPGNAMYGGWARPYKHGKFDKIWKALEKVFKNSQDNIQA
;
A
#
# COMPACT_ATOMS: atom_id res chain seq x y z
N MET A 1 -12.58 -35.92 -25.87
CA MET A 1 -13.23 -34.63 -26.20
C MET A 1 -12.59 -33.54 -25.35
N ASN A 2 -11.91 -32.56 -25.97
CA ASN A 2 -11.05 -31.61 -25.25
C ASN A 2 -11.89 -30.72 -24.32
N LYS A 3 -11.46 -30.46 -23.07
CA LYS A 3 -12.22 -29.65 -22.08
C LYS A 3 -12.59 -28.26 -22.62
N LYS A 4 -11.81 -27.73 -23.57
CA LYS A 4 -12.09 -26.47 -24.28
C LYS A 4 -13.29 -26.51 -25.24
N LEU A 5 -13.73 -27.71 -25.65
CA LEU A 5 -14.79 -27.89 -26.64
C LEU A 5 -16.18 -28.05 -26.00
N ARG A 6 -16.26 -28.39 -24.70
CA ARG A 6 -17.54 -28.52 -23.98
C ARG A 6 -18.24 -27.18 -23.73
N LEU A 7 -17.48 -26.09 -23.63
CA LEU A 7 -18.01 -24.75 -23.37
C LEU A 7 -18.79 -24.16 -24.56
N PHE A 8 -18.66 -24.74 -25.76
CA PHE A 8 -19.16 -24.15 -27.00
C PHE A 8 -20.28 -24.93 -27.70
N LEU A 9 -20.60 -26.16 -27.27
CA LEU A 9 -21.54 -27.03 -27.98
C LEU A 9 -22.87 -27.29 -27.25
N SER A 10 -23.08 -26.75 -26.05
CA SER A 10 -24.33 -26.91 -25.29
C SER A 10 -25.22 -25.65 -25.26
N ALA A 11 -24.82 -24.56 -25.92
CA ALA A 11 -25.59 -23.32 -26.00
C ALA A 11 -26.38 -23.25 -27.31
N MET A 12 -27.41 -24.09 -27.45
CA MET A 12 -28.53 -23.80 -28.35
C MET A 12 -29.82 -24.31 -27.73
N PRO A 13 -30.74 -23.38 -27.42
CA PRO A 13 -32.05 -23.49 -28.03
C PRO A 13 -32.44 -22.18 -28.74
N VAL A 14 -32.77 -22.35 -30.02
CA VAL A 14 -33.76 -21.62 -30.83
C VAL A 14 -34.16 -20.22 -30.35
N ILE A 15 -33.48 -19.19 -30.85
CA ILE A 15 -34.10 -17.90 -31.14
C ILE A 15 -33.89 -17.63 -32.62
N ALA A 16 -34.99 -17.35 -33.32
CA ALA A 16 -35.05 -17.13 -34.75
C ALA A 16 -34.29 -15.86 -35.15
N LEU A 17 -33.04 -16.04 -35.56
CA LEU A 17 -32.34 -15.14 -36.49
C LEU A 17 -32.05 -15.95 -37.77
N PRO A 18 -32.09 -15.31 -38.96
CA PRO A 18 -32.11 -16.03 -40.22
C PRO A 18 -30.84 -16.87 -40.37
N VAL A 19 -31.06 -18.19 -40.33
CA VAL A 19 -30.27 -19.31 -40.86
C VAL A 19 -28.84 -18.94 -41.30
N VAL A 20 -27.88 -19.31 -40.47
CA VAL A 20 -26.69 -20.01 -40.99
C VAL A 20 -26.56 -21.29 -40.17
N ALA A 21 -27.18 -22.35 -40.68
CA ALA A 21 -26.87 -23.71 -40.30
C ALA A 21 -25.42 -24.00 -40.72
N ALA A 22 -24.47 -23.76 -39.83
CA ALA A 22 -23.14 -24.31 -39.97
C ALA A 22 -23.22 -25.78 -39.55
N SER A 23 -23.42 -26.64 -40.55
CA SER A 23 -23.18 -28.08 -40.48
C SER A 23 -21.84 -28.31 -39.78
N CYS A 24 -21.86 -29.07 -38.67
CA CYS A 24 -20.66 -29.55 -38.00
C CYS A 24 -19.95 -30.57 -38.89
N ASN A 25 -19.26 -30.09 -39.92
CA ASN A 25 -18.28 -30.87 -40.66
C ASN A 25 -16.88 -30.50 -40.15
N THR A 26 -16.25 -31.51 -39.59
CA THR A 26 -14.96 -31.52 -38.91
C THR A 26 -13.80 -31.26 -39.87
N THR A 27 -13.61 -30.02 -40.30
CA THR A 27 -12.37 -29.61 -41.00
C THR A 27 -12.13 -28.09 -40.88
N ASN A 28 -10.94 -27.73 -40.39
CA ASN A 28 -10.34 -26.37 -40.31
C ASN A 28 -10.79 -25.41 -39.18
N ASN A 29 -10.41 -25.78 -37.94
CA ASN A 29 -10.65 -25.09 -36.67
C ASN A 29 -10.05 -23.66 -36.46
N LYS A 30 -9.47 -22.99 -37.46
CA LYS A 30 -8.96 -21.60 -37.30
C LYS A 30 -9.83 -20.54 -37.98
N ASN A 31 -10.42 -20.84 -39.14
CA ASN A 31 -11.25 -19.89 -39.89
C ASN A 31 -12.64 -19.71 -39.28
N ASP A 32 -13.13 -20.72 -38.54
CA ASP A 32 -14.46 -20.69 -37.93
C ASP A 32 -14.50 -19.77 -36.70
N PHE A 33 -13.42 -19.78 -35.91
CA PHE A 33 -13.30 -18.95 -34.70
C PHE A 33 -13.12 -17.46 -35.00
N SER A 34 -12.37 -17.10 -36.05
CA SER A 34 -12.24 -15.71 -36.49
C SER A 34 -13.59 -15.17 -36.98
N SER A 35 -14.36 -15.97 -37.73
CA SER A 35 -15.68 -15.57 -38.21
C SER A 35 -16.69 -15.37 -37.09
N LEU A 36 -16.64 -16.20 -36.05
CA LEU A 36 -17.49 -16.08 -34.87
C LEU A 36 -17.12 -14.85 -34.05
N LYS A 37 -15.81 -14.58 -33.88
CA LYS A 37 -15.32 -13.40 -33.18
C LYS A 37 -15.82 -12.11 -33.84
N GLU A 38 -15.70 -12.00 -35.17
CA GLU A 38 -16.20 -10.84 -35.92
C GLU A 38 -17.73 -10.66 -35.78
N LYS A 39 -18.49 -11.77 -35.76
CA LYS A 39 -19.95 -11.71 -35.54
C LYS A 39 -20.29 -11.23 -34.13
N ILE A 40 -19.59 -11.73 -33.11
CA ILE A 40 -19.77 -11.30 -31.72
C ILE A 40 -19.36 -9.83 -31.55
N GLU A 41 -18.26 -9.38 -32.17
CA GLU A 41 -17.80 -7.99 -32.08
C GLU A 41 -18.87 -7.00 -32.58
N LYS A 42 -19.63 -7.37 -33.63
CA LYS A 42 -20.72 -6.58 -34.22
C LYS A 42 -22.02 -6.53 -33.41
N LEU A 43 -22.20 -7.40 -32.41
CA LEU A 43 -23.39 -7.39 -31.55
C LEU A 43 -23.44 -6.12 -30.68
N SER A 44 -24.65 -5.63 -30.41
CA SER A 44 -24.88 -4.59 -29.40
C SER A 44 -24.52 -5.09 -27.99
N VAL A 45 -24.47 -4.19 -27.02
CA VAL A 45 -24.21 -4.56 -25.62
C VAL A 45 -25.31 -5.48 -25.09
N GLU A 46 -26.55 -5.19 -25.42
CA GLU A 46 -27.73 -5.98 -25.03
C GLU A 46 -27.70 -7.37 -25.64
N GLN A 47 -27.37 -7.47 -26.93
CA GLN A 47 -27.23 -8.76 -27.62
C GLN A 47 -26.08 -9.59 -27.08
N LYS A 48 -24.95 -8.96 -26.69
CA LYS A 48 -23.84 -9.64 -26.02
C LYS A 48 -24.26 -10.18 -24.65
N ARG A 49 -25.07 -9.42 -23.89
CA ARG A 49 -25.62 -9.88 -22.60
C ARG A 49 -26.55 -11.07 -22.78
N GLU A 50 -27.50 -10.97 -23.70
CA GLU A 50 -28.43 -12.06 -24.00
C GLU A 50 -27.68 -13.33 -24.45
N LEU A 51 -26.64 -13.18 -25.28
CA LEU A 51 -25.77 -14.29 -25.65
C LEU A 51 -25.13 -14.95 -24.42
N ILE A 52 -24.58 -14.15 -23.49
CA ILE A 52 -23.96 -14.63 -22.26
C ILE A 52 -24.99 -15.31 -21.34
N ASP A 53 -26.17 -14.75 -21.18
CA ASP A 53 -27.24 -15.29 -20.33
C ASP A 53 -27.74 -16.65 -20.86
N ASN A 54 -27.73 -16.83 -22.18
CA ASN A 54 -28.07 -18.10 -22.83
C ASN A 54 -26.95 -19.16 -22.76
N LEU A 55 -25.74 -18.81 -22.31
CA LEU A 55 -24.69 -19.78 -22.07
C LEU A 55 -24.99 -20.57 -20.79
N ASN A 56 -25.17 -21.89 -20.93
CA ASN A 56 -25.32 -22.80 -19.80
C ASN A 56 -23.97 -23.06 -19.10
N LEU A 57 -23.47 -22.05 -18.38
CA LEU A 57 -22.19 -22.09 -17.66
C LEU A 57 -22.37 -22.47 -16.19
N THR A 58 -21.44 -23.27 -15.65
CA THR A 58 -21.34 -23.49 -14.20
C THR A 58 -20.91 -22.22 -13.46
N LYS A 59 -21.01 -22.21 -12.12
CA LYS A 59 -20.54 -21.08 -11.29
C LYS A 59 -19.05 -20.77 -11.52
N GLU A 60 -18.25 -21.82 -11.63
CA GLU A 60 -16.82 -21.74 -11.88
C GLU A 60 -16.54 -21.20 -13.29
N GLU A 61 -17.27 -21.66 -14.30
CA GLU A 61 -17.14 -21.17 -15.67
C GLU A 61 -17.54 -19.70 -15.82
N LYS A 62 -18.61 -19.27 -15.11
CA LYS A 62 -19.00 -17.85 -15.02
C LYS A 62 -17.91 -17.01 -14.38
N SER A 63 -17.33 -17.49 -13.27
CA SER A 63 -16.22 -16.81 -12.59
C SER A 63 -14.99 -16.68 -13.49
N GLU A 64 -14.63 -17.72 -14.23
CA GLU A 64 -13.49 -17.66 -15.17
C GLU A 64 -13.76 -16.73 -16.36
N LEU A 65 -15.02 -16.66 -16.82
CA LEU A 65 -15.41 -15.72 -17.87
C LEU A 65 -15.28 -14.28 -17.40
N ILE A 66 -15.77 -13.97 -16.19
CA ILE A 66 -15.63 -12.63 -15.60
C ILE A 66 -14.15 -12.27 -15.43
N ASP A 67 -13.31 -13.16 -14.88
CA ASP A 67 -11.88 -12.89 -14.70
C ASP A 67 -11.15 -12.61 -16.03
N LYS A 68 -11.55 -13.28 -17.12
CA LYS A 68 -10.99 -13.06 -18.46
C LYS A 68 -11.43 -11.75 -19.08
N LEU A 69 -12.67 -11.32 -18.82
CA LEU A 69 -13.20 -10.06 -19.33
C LEU A 69 -12.67 -8.88 -18.52
N ASN A 70 -12.63 -9.03 -17.20
CA ASN A 70 -12.14 -8.02 -16.28
C ASN A 70 -11.70 -8.68 -14.96
N SER A 71 -10.40 -8.89 -14.79
CA SER A 71 -9.88 -9.56 -13.59
C SER A 71 -10.07 -8.75 -12.31
N GLY A 72 -10.30 -7.44 -12.42
CA GLY A 72 -10.46 -6.50 -11.32
C GLY A 72 -11.91 -6.34 -10.85
N ALA A 73 -12.86 -7.04 -11.47
CA ALA A 73 -14.27 -6.98 -11.08
C ALA A 73 -14.49 -7.27 -9.57
N GLY A 74 -13.61 -8.07 -8.97
CA GLY A 74 -13.71 -8.48 -7.56
C GLY A 74 -13.48 -7.36 -6.55
N ILE A 75 -12.88 -6.24 -6.98
CA ILE A 75 -12.54 -5.11 -6.10
C ILE A 75 -13.34 -3.84 -6.41
N ALA A 76 -14.23 -3.87 -7.41
CA ALA A 76 -14.98 -2.69 -7.83
C ALA A 76 -15.80 -2.05 -6.69
N ALA A 77 -16.50 -2.88 -5.91
CA ALA A 77 -17.27 -2.41 -4.75
C ALA A 77 -16.36 -1.83 -3.65
N ALA A 78 -15.17 -2.40 -3.46
CA ALA A 78 -14.20 -1.90 -2.48
C ALA A 78 -13.67 -0.52 -2.87
N ILE A 79 -13.43 -0.28 -4.17
CA ILE A 79 -13.03 1.05 -4.68
C ILE A 79 -14.12 2.07 -4.41
N VAL A 80 -15.37 1.76 -4.75
CA VAL A 80 -16.51 2.67 -4.52
C VAL A 80 -16.64 2.96 -3.03
N TRP A 81 -16.66 1.93 -2.17
CA TRP A 81 -16.76 2.11 -0.73
C TRP A 81 -15.62 2.98 -0.19
N TYR A 82 -14.37 2.71 -0.57
CA TYR A 82 -13.22 3.45 -0.06
C TYR A 82 -13.27 4.94 -0.45
N VAL A 83 -13.70 5.23 -1.68
CA VAL A 83 -13.68 6.59 -2.22
C VAL A 83 -14.91 7.41 -1.79
N THR A 84 -16.08 6.79 -1.66
CA THR A 84 -17.34 7.53 -1.51
C THR A 84 -18.03 7.34 -0.17
N SER A 85 -17.67 6.34 0.64
CA SER A 85 -18.38 6.06 1.89
C SER A 85 -18.07 7.08 3.00
N ALA A 86 -19.06 7.37 3.84
CA ALA A 86 -18.84 8.17 5.03
C ALA A 86 -18.06 7.39 6.09
N GLU A 87 -18.22 6.06 6.11
CA GLU A 87 -17.58 5.12 7.02
C GLU A 87 -16.06 5.13 6.84
N GLN A 88 -15.56 5.03 5.60
CA GLN A 88 -14.12 5.13 5.35
C GLN A 88 -13.57 6.48 5.83
N ARG A 89 -14.27 7.58 5.53
CA ARG A 89 -13.83 8.93 5.91
C ARG A 89 -13.78 9.09 7.43
N ALA A 90 -14.81 8.62 8.13
CA ALA A 90 -14.88 8.65 9.58
C ALA A 90 -13.77 7.78 10.20
N ALA A 91 -13.52 6.59 9.65
CA ALA A 91 -12.49 5.69 10.14
C ALA A 91 -11.07 6.27 9.94
N ALA A 92 -10.80 6.91 8.80
CA ALA A 92 -9.55 7.64 8.58
C ALA A 92 -9.38 8.81 9.56
N MET A 93 -10.43 9.62 9.78
CA MET A 93 -10.41 10.69 10.77
C MET A 93 -10.15 10.18 12.19
N GLN A 94 -10.74 9.04 12.57
CA GLN A 94 -10.49 8.39 13.85
C GLN A 94 -9.03 7.96 13.99
N ALA A 95 -8.47 7.32 12.96
CA ALA A 95 -7.07 6.89 12.95
C ALA A 95 -6.11 8.08 13.13
N TYR A 96 -6.34 9.19 12.43
CA TYR A 96 -5.49 10.39 12.57
C TYR A 96 -5.74 11.20 13.85
N THR A 97 -6.94 11.11 14.42
CA THR A 97 -7.20 11.66 15.76
C THR A 97 -6.41 10.87 16.81
N LEU A 98 -6.43 9.54 16.73
CA LEU A 98 -5.63 8.66 17.58
C LEU A 98 -4.13 8.94 17.39
N ALA A 99 -3.67 9.13 16.15
CA ALA A 99 -2.28 9.47 15.86
C ALA A 99 -1.82 10.76 16.55
N LYS A 100 -2.66 11.82 16.53
CA LYS A 100 -2.36 13.07 17.26
C LYS A 100 -2.20 12.83 18.75
N ILE A 101 -3.16 12.13 19.37
CA ILE A 101 -3.12 11.84 20.82
C ILE A 101 -1.89 10.99 21.17
N ALA A 102 -1.61 9.95 20.39
CA ALA A 102 -0.44 9.09 20.60
C ALA A 102 0.87 9.88 20.48
N PHE A 103 1.01 10.74 19.47
CA PHE A 103 2.19 11.59 19.30
C PHE A 103 2.41 12.51 20.50
N ASP A 104 1.35 13.19 20.96
CA ASP A 104 1.41 14.10 22.11
C ASP A 104 1.76 13.35 23.41
N ASN A 105 1.22 12.15 23.59
CA ASN A 105 1.54 11.29 24.73
C ASN A 105 3.00 10.82 24.70
N ILE A 106 3.53 10.39 23.54
CA ILE A 106 4.95 10.03 23.40
C ILE A 106 5.82 11.22 23.76
N LYS A 107 5.53 12.40 23.20
CA LYS A 107 6.30 13.62 23.48
C LYS A 107 6.36 13.90 24.98
N LYS A 108 5.20 13.91 25.66
CA LYS A 108 5.11 14.14 27.11
C LYS A 108 5.90 13.12 27.94
N LYS A 109 5.97 11.85 27.49
CA LYS A 109 6.76 10.83 28.17
C LYS A 109 8.26 11.01 27.92
N GLU A 110 8.65 11.22 26.68
CA GLU A 110 10.04 11.28 26.24
C GLU A 110 10.76 12.56 26.64
N GLU A 111 10.04 13.65 26.87
CA GLU A 111 10.57 14.87 27.50
C GLU A 111 11.27 14.59 28.85
N LYS A 112 10.90 13.52 29.55
CA LYS A 112 11.51 13.12 30.83
C LYS A 112 12.69 12.17 30.68
N LEU A 113 12.81 11.47 29.55
CA LEU A 113 13.78 10.39 29.33
C LEU A 113 15.03 10.85 28.57
N GLN A 114 15.01 12.07 28.01
CA GLN A 114 16.12 12.71 27.30
C GLN A 114 16.66 11.96 26.08
N GLU A 115 15.95 10.93 25.58
CA GLU A 115 16.31 10.18 24.38
C GLU A 115 16.00 10.94 23.08
N LEU A 116 15.01 11.84 23.14
CA LEU A 116 14.49 12.60 22.01
C LEU A 116 14.66 14.11 22.24
N ASP A 117 14.90 14.84 21.15
CA ASP A 117 15.02 16.29 21.15
C ASP A 117 14.02 16.93 20.18
N TYR A 118 12.87 17.33 20.73
CA TYR A 118 11.81 18.02 20.00
C TYR A 118 12.16 19.49 19.67
N THR A 119 13.31 20.00 20.11
CA THR A 119 13.69 21.40 19.86
C THR A 119 14.51 21.56 18.58
N LYS A 120 15.04 20.46 18.03
CA LYS A 120 15.90 20.48 16.84
C LYS A 120 15.14 20.63 15.53
N SER A 121 13.84 20.30 15.49
CA SER A 121 12.97 20.56 14.35
C SER A 121 12.12 21.79 14.62
N LYS A 122 12.32 22.85 13.84
CA LYS A 122 11.50 24.06 13.92
C LYS A 122 11.29 24.65 12.55
N ASP A 123 10.02 24.89 12.22
CA ASP A 123 9.63 25.54 10.97
C ASP A 123 10.16 24.83 9.71
N GLY A 124 10.36 23.50 9.79
CA GLY A 124 10.88 22.65 8.69
C GLY A 124 12.41 22.51 8.67
N VAL A 125 13.11 23.40 9.38
CA VAL A 125 14.57 23.31 9.52
C VAL A 125 14.92 22.34 10.65
N VAL A 126 15.80 21.39 10.36
CA VAL A 126 16.27 20.40 11.34
C VAL A 126 17.74 20.64 11.66
N LYS A 127 18.06 20.94 12.93
CA LYS A 127 19.43 21.23 13.37
C LYS A 127 20.18 19.97 13.81
N ASN A 128 21.50 20.06 13.81
CA ASN A 128 22.37 18.98 14.30
C ASN A 128 22.01 18.57 15.73
N THR A 129 22.01 17.28 15.95
CA THR A 129 21.78 16.66 17.27
C THR A 129 23.07 16.65 18.09
N GLU A 130 22.92 16.68 19.40
CA GLU A 130 24.05 16.66 20.36
C GLU A 130 24.00 15.39 21.21
N GLY A 131 25.16 14.78 21.43
CA GLY A 131 25.25 13.51 22.15
C GLY A 131 24.33 12.45 21.54
N ASP A 132 23.71 11.62 22.37
CA ASP A 132 22.84 10.50 21.95
C ASP A 132 21.36 10.88 21.73
N LYS A 133 21.04 12.18 21.78
CA LYS A 133 19.69 12.68 21.50
C LYS A 133 19.37 12.57 20.02
N ALA A 134 18.10 12.35 19.71
CA ALA A 134 17.62 12.19 18.34
C ALA A 134 16.34 12.98 18.06
N VAL A 135 16.15 13.39 16.81
CA VAL A 135 14.91 14.01 16.35
C VAL A 135 13.82 12.94 16.23
N PRO A 136 12.60 13.17 16.77
CA PRO A 136 11.50 12.23 16.66
C PRO A 136 10.96 12.16 15.23
N VAL A 137 10.87 10.96 14.67
CA VAL A 137 10.36 10.69 13.33
C VAL A 137 9.01 9.97 13.40
N VAL A 138 8.05 10.48 12.65
CA VAL A 138 6.84 9.73 12.27
C VAL A 138 7.02 9.23 10.84
N PHE A 139 6.98 7.91 10.67
CA PHE A 139 6.96 7.28 9.35
C PHE A 139 5.54 7.05 8.87
N MET A 140 5.26 7.44 7.64
CA MET A 140 3.96 7.26 7.01
C MET A 140 4.13 6.57 5.65
N ASP A 141 3.30 5.59 5.32
CA ASP A 141 3.11 5.24 3.92
C ASP A 141 2.44 6.41 3.16
N ILE A 142 2.41 6.36 1.82
CA ILE A 142 1.82 7.39 0.96
C ILE A 142 0.47 6.92 0.40
N ASP A 143 0.43 5.73 -0.17
CA ASP A 143 -0.70 5.21 -0.93
C ASP A 143 -1.78 4.73 0.05
N GLU A 144 -3.03 5.21 -0.06
CA GLU A 144 -4.15 4.89 0.86
C GLU A 144 -3.92 5.28 2.34
N THR A 145 -2.76 5.84 2.66
CA THR A 145 -2.37 6.34 3.97
C THR A 145 -2.38 7.86 4.02
N VAL A 146 -1.66 8.53 3.11
CA VAL A 146 -1.63 10.00 3.00
C VAL A 146 -2.51 10.47 1.85
N PHE A 147 -2.44 9.79 0.71
CA PHE A 147 -3.16 10.12 -0.51
C PHE A 147 -3.94 8.92 -1.03
N VAL A 148 -5.15 9.19 -1.53
CA VAL A 148 -5.98 8.20 -2.20
C VAL A 148 -5.52 8.02 -3.65
N ASN A 149 -5.59 6.80 -4.17
CA ASN A 149 -5.28 6.40 -5.54
C ASN A 149 -6.55 6.19 -6.39
N GLU A 150 -7.60 7.00 -6.18
CA GLU A 150 -8.92 6.68 -6.71
C GLU A 150 -8.93 6.55 -8.23
N TYR A 151 -8.14 7.38 -8.92
CA TYR A 151 -8.11 7.40 -10.37
C TYR A 151 -7.41 6.18 -10.95
N THR A 152 -6.27 5.78 -10.41
CA THR A 152 -5.52 4.62 -10.93
C THR A 152 -6.23 3.31 -10.61
N GLU A 153 -6.81 3.18 -9.41
CA GLU A 153 -7.56 1.99 -9.04
C GLU A 153 -8.87 1.86 -9.83
N SER A 154 -9.62 2.96 -10.00
CA SER A 154 -10.83 2.93 -10.82
C SER A 154 -10.52 2.73 -12.30
N TRP A 155 -9.49 3.37 -12.84
CA TRP A 155 -9.05 3.18 -14.23
C TRP A 155 -8.63 1.73 -14.50
N MET A 156 -7.90 1.12 -13.56
CA MET A 156 -7.48 -0.28 -13.70
C MET A 156 -8.70 -1.18 -13.93
N VAL A 157 -9.76 -1.01 -13.15
CA VAL A 157 -10.98 -1.82 -13.29
C VAL A 157 -11.83 -1.36 -14.48
N TYR A 158 -12.04 -0.06 -14.67
CA TYR A 158 -12.98 0.47 -15.65
C TYR A 158 -12.46 0.44 -17.09
N GLU A 159 -11.21 0.86 -17.31
CA GLU A 159 -10.61 0.97 -18.64
C GLU A 159 -9.64 -0.17 -18.96
N ASN A 160 -8.87 -0.64 -17.96
CA ASN A 160 -7.77 -1.58 -18.20
C ASN A 160 -8.10 -3.03 -17.82
N ASN A 161 -9.38 -3.39 -17.80
CA ASN A 161 -9.87 -4.76 -17.60
C ASN A 161 -9.26 -5.47 -16.37
N GLY A 162 -8.99 -4.72 -15.31
CA GLY A 162 -8.42 -5.23 -14.06
C GLY A 162 -6.91 -5.46 -14.08
N VAL A 163 -6.18 -4.89 -15.04
CA VAL A 163 -4.72 -5.03 -15.15
C VAL A 163 -4.03 -3.77 -14.61
N PHE A 164 -3.21 -3.93 -13.57
CA PHE A 164 -2.43 -2.83 -13.02
C PHE A 164 -1.29 -2.42 -13.98
N SER A 165 -1.07 -1.11 -14.12
CA SER A 165 0.07 -0.54 -14.85
C SER A 165 0.85 0.41 -13.94
N GLU A 166 2.07 0.00 -13.57
CA GLU A 166 2.96 0.80 -12.73
C GLU A 166 3.42 2.08 -13.45
N GLU A 167 3.65 1.99 -14.77
CA GLU A 167 4.03 3.12 -15.61
C GLU A 167 2.91 4.18 -15.62
N PHE A 168 1.67 3.76 -15.87
CA PHE A 168 0.52 4.66 -15.83
C PHE A 168 0.31 5.27 -14.44
N LYS A 169 0.47 4.48 -13.37
CA LYS A 169 0.45 5.02 -12.00
C LYS A 169 1.50 6.11 -11.82
N GLY A 170 2.73 5.87 -12.26
CA GLY A 170 3.82 6.86 -12.21
C GLY A 170 3.51 8.14 -12.96
N GLU A 171 2.91 8.06 -14.14
CA GLU A 171 2.44 9.23 -14.91
C GLU A 171 1.35 10.01 -14.18
N VAL A 172 0.42 9.32 -13.52
CA VAL A 172 -0.63 9.96 -12.71
C VAL A 172 -0.04 10.62 -11.47
N ASP A 173 0.83 9.93 -10.74
CA ASP A 173 1.49 10.45 -9.54
C ASP A 173 2.27 11.74 -9.88
N ALA A 174 2.99 11.76 -11.01
CA ALA A 174 3.75 12.92 -11.48
C ALA A 174 2.89 14.17 -11.74
N LYS A 175 1.57 14.02 -12.00
CA LYS A 175 0.67 15.18 -12.21
C LYS A 175 0.43 15.97 -10.91
N GLY A 176 0.55 15.32 -9.75
CA GLY A 176 0.30 15.93 -8.45
C GLY A 176 -1.14 16.41 -8.30
N ASN A 177 -2.11 15.49 -8.48
CA ASN A 177 -3.54 15.75 -8.33
C ASN A 177 -4.30 14.74 -7.44
N ARG A 178 -3.61 14.06 -6.52
CA ARG A 178 -4.22 13.07 -5.64
C ARG A 178 -4.92 13.72 -4.45
N LYS A 179 -6.04 13.16 -4.02
CA LYS A 179 -6.77 13.65 -2.84
C LYS A 179 -6.15 13.11 -1.56
N PRO A 180 -6.13 13.89 -0.48
CA PRO A 180 -5.62 13.42 0.80
C PRO A 180 -6.61 12.46 1.46
N VAL A 181 -6.06 11.48 2.18
CA VAL A 181 -6.81 10.70 3.16
C VAL A 181 -7.24 11.64 4.30
N PRO A 182 -8.52 11.60 4.74
CA PRO A 182 -9.02 12.51 5.78
C PRO A 182 -8.17 12.48 7.06
N GLY A 183 -7.71 13.65 7.51
CA GLY A 183 -6.90 13.82 8.72
C GLY A 183 -5.39 13.76 8.52
N ALA A 184 -4.89 13.19 7.41
CA ALA A 184 -3.45 12.99 7.17
C ALA A 184 -2.68 14.32 7.13
N ILE A 185 -3.18 15.30 6.36
CA ILE A 185 -2.50 16.60 6.18
C ILE A 185 -2.42 17.39 7.50
N ASP A 186 -3.52 17.41 8.26
CA ASP A 186 -3.55 18.07 9.56
C ASP A 186 -2.59 17.41 10.55
N PHE A 187 -2.48 16.09 10.51
CA PHE A 187 -1.55 15.35 11.35
C PHE A 187 -0.09 15.63 10.97
N ILE A 188 0.27 15.66 9.68
CA ILE A 188 1.62 16.03 9.22
C ILE A 188 2.00 17.40 9.76
N ASN A 189 1.12 18.39 9.61
CA ASN A 189 1.35 19.73 10.14
C ASN A 189 1.47 19.76 11.67
N HIS A 190 0.71 18.93 12.39
CA HIS A 190 0.78 18.78 13.84
C HIS A 190 2.15 18.26 14.29
N VAL A 191 2.68 17.23 13.64
CA VAL A 191 3.99 16.64 13.96
C VAL A 191 5.10 17.71 13.86
N PHE A 192 5.18 18.40 12.72
CA PHE A 192 6.18 19.46 12.51
C PHE A 192 6.01 20.64 13.47
N LYS A 193 4.77 21.08 13.71
CA LYS A 193 4.49 22.17 14.67
C LYS A 193 4.98 21.83 16.07
N ASN A 194 4.99 20.55 16.43
CA ASN A 194 5.31 20.08 17.77
C ASN A 194 6.73 19.49 17.92
N GLY A 195 7.62 19.73 16.95
CA GLY A 195 9.04 19.42 17.07
C GLY A 195 9.45 18.03 16.57
N GLY A 196 8.51 17.27 15.99
CA GLY A 196 8.83 16.06 15.23
C GLY A 196 9.08 16.36 13.76
N ILE A 197 9.40 15.32 13.00
CA ILE A 197 9.44 15.35 11.54
C ILE A 197 8.66 14.16 10.97
N VAL A 198 8.14 14.32 9.76
CA VAL A 198 7.50 13.24 9.00
C VAL A 198 8.44 12.74 7.91
N MET A 199 8.56 11.43 7.79
CA MET A 199 9.20 10.75 6.68
C MET A 199 8.19 9.79 6.02
N PHE A 200 8.27 9.65 4.70
CA PHE A 200 7.44 8.77 3.91
C PHE A 200 8.18 7.50 3.54
N ASN A 201 7.60 6.34 3.83
CA ASN A 201 8.14 5.02 3.52
C ASN A 201 7.17 4.22 2.66
N SER A 202 7.27 4.40 1.35
CA SER A 202 6.32 3.83 0.39
C SER A 202 6.94 2.90 -0.63
N GLY A 203 6.09 2.05 -1.21
CA GLY A 203 6.42 1.21 -2.36
C GLY A 203 6.54 2.00 -3.68
N ILE A 204 6.16 3.28 -3.69
CA ILE A 204 6.38 4.18 -4.83
C ILE A 204 7.87 4.20 -5.18
N PRO A 205 8.26 3.98 -6.44
CA PRO A 205 9.66 4.11 -6.84
C PRO A 205 10.15 5.54 -6.61
N GLN A 206 11.29 5.72 -5.94
CA GLN A 206 11.87 7.04 -5.63
C GLN A 206 12.54 7.67 -6.85
N VAL A 207 11.74 7.94 -7.88
CA VAL A 207 12.13 8.65 -9.10
C VAL A 207 11.57 10.07 -9.07
N LYS A 208 12.32 11.00 -9.67
CA LYS A 208 12.07 12.45 -9.54
C LYS A 208 10.63 12.86 -9.87
N ALA A 209 10.10 12.48 -11.03
CA ALA A 209 8.80 12.99 -11.50
C ALA A 209 7.62 12.62 -10.56
N PRO A 210 7.39 11.35 -10.19
CA PRO A 210 6.41 10.98 -9.16
C PRO A 210 6.60 11.70 -7.83
N ILE A 211 7.84 11.77 -7.31
CA ILE A 211 8.10 12.40 -6.01
C ILE A 211 7.79 13.91 -6.03
N GLU A 212 8.13 14.62 -7.11
CA GLU A 212 7.72 16.03 -7.29
C GLU A 212 6.20 16.18 -7.35
N GLY A 213 5.50 15.25 -8.00
CA GLY A 213 4.04 15.20 -8.00
C GLY A 213 3.46 15.02 -6.59
N ILE A 214 4.05 14.15 -5.76
CA ILE A 214 3.65 13.97 -4.36
C ILE A 214 3.93 15.23 -3.53
N LYS A 215 5.08 15.87 -3.68
CA LYS A 215 5.35 17.17 -3.01
C LYS A 215 4.32 18.23 -3.37
N LYS A 216 3.98 18.32 -4.67
CA LYS A 216 2.92 19.22 -5.15
C LYS A 216 1.58 18.91 -4.48
N ASN A 217 1.20 17.64 -4.33
CA ASN A 217 -0.01 17.26 -3.60
C ASN A 217 0.02 17.73 -2.14
N LEU A 218 1.14 17.51 -1.43
CA LEU A 218 1.29 17.89 -0.02
C LEU A 218 1.07 19.40 0.16
N ILE A 219 1.75 20.21 -0.65
CA ILE A 219 1.66 21.68 -0.61
C ILE A 219 0.24 22.13 -0.97
N LYS A 220 -0.31 21.62 -2.08
CA LYS A 220 -1.65 21.94 -2.58
C LYS A 220 -2.72 21.69 -1.51
N HIS A 221 -2.58 20.63 -0.72
CA HIS A 221 -3.56 20.24 0.29
C HIS A 221 -3.30 20.83 1.68
N GLY A 222 -2.25 21.64 1.85
CA GLY A 222 -2.06 22.46 3.05
C GLY A 222 -0.93 22.03 3.97
N VAL A 223 -0.07 21.08 3.58
CA VAL A 223 1.23 20.94 4.23
C VAL A 223 2.03 22.21 3.94
N LYS A 224 2.57 22.85 4.98
CA LYS A 224 3.34 24.08 4.79
C LYS A 224 4.55 23.79 3.91
N GLU A 225 4.75 24.58 2.86
CA GLU A 225 5.84 24.40 1.89
C GLU A 225 7.21 24.25 2.56
N LYS A 226 7.48 25.04 3.61
CA LYS A 226 8.71 24.98 4.38
C LYS A 226 8.97 23.64 5.07
N TYR A 227 7.98 22.74 5.18
CA TYR A 227 8.16 21.40 5.75
C TYR A 227 8.50 20.35 4.69
N VAL A 228 8.33 20.65 3.40
CA VAL A 228 8.39 19.66 2.32
C VAL A 228 9.81 19.61 1.74
N HIS A 229 10.54 18.53 2.02
CA HIS A 229 11.94 18.34 1.61
C HIS A 229 12.21 16.96 1.02
N ASP A 230 13.26 16.81 0.22
CA ASP A 230 13.68 15.52 -0.36
C ASP A 230 14.00 14.47 0.71
N TRP A 231 14.57 14.89 1.85
CA TRP A 231 14.95 13.99 2.94
C TRP A 231 13.74 13.30 3.60
N MET A 232 12.53 13.78 3.33
CA MET A 232 11.32 13.12 3.80
C MET A 232 11.07 11.80 3.07
N PHE A 233 11.60 11.58 1.87
CA PHE A 233 11.21 10.45 1.03
C PHE A 233 12.20 9.28 1.19
N TRP A 234 11.70 8.16 1.70
CA TRP A 234 12.41 6.89 1.94
C TRP A 234 11.66 5.75 1.26
N CYS A 235 11.45 5.88 -0.05
CA CYS A 235 10.60 4.98 -0.82
C CYS A 235 11.42 3.87 -1.50
N SER A 236 10.76 3.03 -2.29
CA SER A 236 11.42 1.95 -3.03
C SER A 236 12.57 2.48 -3.90
N GLY A 237 13.75 1.87 -3.75
CA GLY A 237 14.97 2.30 -4.44
C GLY A 237 15.97 3.05 -3.56
N VAL A 238 15.57 3.50 -2.37
CA VAL A 238 16.49 4.09 -1.38
C VAL A 238 17.34 2.99 -0.73
N ASP A 239 18.64 3.00 -1.03
CA ASP A 239 19.60 2.10 -0.39
C ASP A 239 20.10 2.70 0.92
N THR A 240 19.68 2.11 2.03
CA THR A 240 20.07 2.52 3.38
C THR A 240 21.07 1.54 4.00
N THR A 241 21.60 0.60 3.23
CA THR A 241 22.40 -0.51 3.77
C THR A 241 23.71 0.00 4.36
N ALA A 242 23.94 -0.29 5.64
CA ALA A 242 25.23 -0.03 6.27
C ALA A 242 26.30 -1.03 5.78
N LYS A 243 27.46 -0.52 5.35
CA LYS A 243 28.63 -1.34 4.99
C LYS A 243 29.67 -1.27 6.11
N GLY A 244 30.07 -2.43 6.64
CA GLY A 244 30.99 -2.47 7.78
C GLY A 244 30.46 -1.74 9.03
N GLY A 245 29.13 -1.68 9.20
CA GLY A 245 28.49 -0.96 10.30
C GLY A 245 28.41 0.55 10.13
N LYS A 246 28.75 1.08 8.95
CA LYS A 246 28.68 2.51 8.64
C LYS A 246 27.75 2.77 7.45
N TYR A 247 26.94 3.81 7.58
CA TYR A 247 26.15 4.35 6.47
C TYR A 247 27.08 5.25 5.64
N GLU A 248 27.61 4.75 4.52
CA GLU A 248 28.51 5.52 3.64
C GLU A 248 27.77 6.71 3.01
N ASP A 249 26.56 6.46 2.51
CA ASP A 249 25.67 7.51 2.02
C ASP A 249 24.83 8.08 3.17
N LYS A 250 25.09 9.35 3.52
CA LYS A 250 24.34 10.07 4.55
C LYS A 250 23.11 10.81 4.00
N SER A 251 22.82 10.63 2.71
CA SER A 251 21.70 11.25 1.99
C SER A 251 21.06 10.30 0.95
N PRO A 252 20.69 9.06 1.33
CA PRO A 252 20.32 8.02 0.37
C PRO A 252 19.06 8.35 -0.44
N TRP A 253 18.18 9.20 0.07
CA TRP A 253 17.02 9.72 -0.66
C TRP A 253 17.42 10.50 -1.92
N LYS A 254 18.57 11.20 -1.88
CA LYS A 254 19.08 12.05 -2.96
C LYS A 254 19.69 11.18 -4.06
N THR A 255 20.53 10.22 -3.66
CA THR A 255 21.11 9.21 -4.56
C THR A 255 20.04 8.44 -5.31
N ALA A 256 18.96 8.03 -4.62
CA ALA A 256 17.83 7.36 -5.26
C ALA A 256 17.10 8.26 -6.28
N LEU A 257 16.81 9.52 -5.91
CA LEU A 257 16.12 10.48 -6.78
C LEU A 257 16.87 10.77 -8.08
N GLU A 258 18.21 10.70 -8.05
CA GLU A 258 19.10 11.01 -9.17
C GLU A 258 19.45 9.78 -10.01
N ASN A 259 19.08 8.58 -9.56
CA ASN A 259 19.34 7.34 -10.28
C ASN A 259 18.14 6.97 -11.19
N PRO A 260 18.27 7.04 -12.53
CA PRO A 260 17.18 6.65 -13.42
C PRO A 260 16.90 5.14 -13.44
N ASN A 261 17.85 4.31 -12.97
CA ASN A 261 17.80 2.86 -13.00
C ASN A 261 17.74 2.28 -11.56
N ILE A 262 16.83 2.81 -10.72
CA ILE A 262 16.73 2.36 -9.33
C ILE A 262 16.37 0.88 -9.22
N ASN A 263 17.08 0.17 -8.34
CA ASN A 263 16.66 -1.14 -7.88
C ASN A 263 15.61 -0.99 -6.78
N LYS A 264 14.33 -1.14 -7.13
CA LYS A 264 13.19 -0.99 -6.21
C LYS A 264 13.18 -1.96 -5.01
N ARG A 265 14.01 -3.02 -5.05
CA ARG A 265 14.06 -4.10 -4.05
C ARG A 265 15.32 -4.06 -3.18
N VAL A 266 16.07 -2.96 -3.21
CA VAL A 266 17.32 -2.83 -2.45
C VAL A 266 17.11 -2.94 -0.94
N THR A 267 16.02 -2.36 -0.42
CA THR A 267 15.68 -2.38 1.01
C THR A 267 14.20 -2.67 1.23
N SER A 268 13.87 -3.32 2.36
CA SER A 268 12.49 -3.47 2.86
C SER A 268 12.01 -2.18 3.53
N LYS A 269 10.69 -2.04 3.76
CA LYS A 269 10.16 -0.90 4.53
C LYS A 269 10.71 -0.93 5.95
N ASN A 270 10.73 -2.08 6.59
CA ASN A 270 11.22 -2.24 7.95
C ASN A 270 12.73 -1.93 8.06
N GLN A 271 13.54 -2.35 7.09
CA GLN A 271 14.96 -2.02 7.03
C GLN A 271 15.18 -0.50 7.00
N ARG A 272 14.46 0.24 6.14
CA ARG A 272 14.58 1.72 6.09
C ARG A 272 14.23 2.38 7.42
N MET A 273 13.19 1.91 8.10
CA MET A 273 12.80 2.46 9.42
C MET A 273 13.84 2.17 10.51
N ASN A 274 14.42 0.97 10.50
CA ASN A 274 15.52 0.62 11.40
C ASN A 274 16.75 1.49 11.11
N ASP A 275 17.16 1.58 9.85
CA ASP A 275 18.35 2.33 9.44
C ASP A 275 18.26 3.81 9.82
N VAL A 276 17.09 4.43 9.60
CA VAL A 276 16.84 5.81 10.05
C VAL A 276 17.13 5.98 11.54
N SER A 277 16.84 4.98 12.37
CA SER A 277 17.11 5.03 13.81
C SER A 277 18.54 4.60 14.19
N ASP A 278 19.16 3.75 13.39
CA ASP A 278 20.46 3.12 13.69
C ASP A 278 21.66 3.98 13.29
N ASN A 279 21.50 4.98 12.41
CA ASN A 279 22.61 5.83 11.97
C ASN A 279 23.09 6.80 13.07
N LYS A 280 24.04 6.32 13.88
CA LYS A 280 24.68 7.07 14.96
C LYS A 280 25.53 8.25 14.48
N ASP A 281 25.97 8.27 13.23
CA ASP A 281 26.74 9.43 12.73
C ASP A 281 25.80 10.58 12.31
N GLY A 282 24.50 10.29 12.20
CA GLY A 282 23.49 11.22 11.73
C GLY A 282 23.37 11.27 10.21
N TRP A 283 22.23 11.81 9.76
CA TRP A 283 21.89 12.04 8.36
C TRP A 283 22.22 13.46 7.94
N ASN A 284 22.56 13.63 6.67
CA ASN A 284 22.90 14.92 6.10
C ASN A 284 21.69 15.55 5.41
N PHE A 285 20.85 16.28 6.16
CA PHE A 285 19.69 16.97 5.57
C PHE A 285 20.07 18.26 4.85
N ASN A 286 21.29 18.77 5.07
CA ASN A 286 21.79 19.99 4.43
C ASN A 286 21.73 19.92 2.90
N VAL A 287 21.89 18.73 2.32
CA VAL A 287 21.84 18.52 0.85
C VAL A 287 20.46 18.80 0.25
N SER A 288 19.38 18.70 1.03
CA SER A 288 18.02 18.99 0.60
C SER A 288 17.54 20.37 1.09
N ASP A 289 18.14 20.89 2.15
CA ASP A 289 17.89 22.22 2.70
C ASP A 289 19.15 22.76 3.37
N SER A 290 19.78 23.77 2.76
CA SER A 290 21.01 24.41 3.24
C SER A 290 20.92 24.98 4.68
N LYS A 291 19.72 25.17 5.24
CA LYS A 291 19.52 25.64 6.62
C LYS A 291 19.54 24.51 7.65
N SER A 292 19.34 23.27 7.20
CA SER A 292 19.34 22.07 8.02
C SER A 292 20.76 21.54 8.24
N GLY A 293 20.90 20.71 9.26
CA GLY A 293 22.15 20.12 9.69
C GLY A 293 22.62 18.95 8.82
N ASP A 294 23.89 18.60 9.00
CA ASP A 294 24.59 17.52 8.31
C ASP A 294 24.81 16.27 9.19
N LYS A 295 24.47 16.34 10.48
CA LYS A 295 24.68 15.31 11.51
C LYS A 295 23.44 15.16 12.38
N ILE A 296 22.33 14.74 11.76
CA ILE A 296 21.03 14.64 12.42
C ILE A 296 20.75 13.19 12.76
N ARG A 297 20.78 12.85 14.05
CA ARG A 297 20.32 11.54 14.55
C ARG A 297 18.80 11.56 14.63
N THR A 298 18.17 10.45 14.28
CA THR A 298 16.71 10.30 14.26
C THR A 298 16.27 9.06 15.02
N LYS A 299 15.06 9.05 15.56
CA LYS A 299 14.43 7.86 16.16
C LYS A 299 12.99 7.79 15.71
N VAL A 300 12.59 6.65 15.13
CA VAL A 300 11.21 6.43 14.70
C VAL A 300 10.34 6.23 15.93
N ILE A 301 9.38 7.13 16.17
CA ILE A 301 8.45 7.07 17.30
C ILE A 301 7.04 6.63 16.86
N MET A 302 6.75 6.69 15.57
CA MET A 302 5.44 6.28 15.07
C MET A 302 5.54 5.73 13.66
N LYS A 303 4.76 4.70 13.38
CA LYS A 303 4.60 4.11 12.05
C LYS A 303 3.13 4.16 11.67
N ILE A 304 2.81 4.66 10.48
CA ILE A 304 1.44 4.81 9.99
C ILE A 304 1.33 4.19 8.61
N GLY A 305 0.35 3.33 8.41
CA GLY A 305 0.14 2.63 7.14
C GLY A 305 -1.24 2.02 7.03
N ASP A 306 -1.68 1.74 5.81
CA ASP A 306 -2.92 1.08 5.47
C ASP A 306 -2.71 -0.42 5.15
N ASP A 307 -1.47 -0.84 4.88
CA ASP A 307 -1.09 -2.23 4.74
C ASP A 307 -0.36 -2.69 6.00
N PHE A 308 -0.65 -3.91 6.45
CA PHE A 308 0.09 -4.46 7.58
C PHE A 308 1.60 -4.53 7.29
N ASN A 309 1.99 -4.71 6.04
CA ASN A 309 3.41 -4.67 5.62
C ASN A 309 4.08 -3.30 5.79
N ASP A 310 3.37 -2.24 6.16
CA ASP A 310 3.98 -0.94 6.43
C ASP A 310 4.77 -0.91 7.74
N PHE A 311 4.58 -1.90 8.61
CA PHE A 311 5.20 -1.92 9.93
C PHE A 311 6.48 -2.78 10.01
N TYR A 312 6.39 -4.05 9.57
CA TYR A 312 7.45 -5.06 9.71
C TYR A 312 7.45 -6.04 8.52
N ASP A 313 7.47 -5.53 7.28
CA ASP A 313 7.30 -6.34 6.06
C ASP A 313 8.25 -7.53 5.96
N ASP A 314 9.55 -7.35 6.17
CA ASP A 314 10.51 -8.45 6.07
C ASP A 314 10.20 -9.64 7.01
N ALA A 315 9.64 -9.38 8.19
CA ALA A 315 9.33 -10.40 9.19
C ALA A 315 8.24 -11.38 8.76
N TYR A 316 7.24 -10.95 7.98
CA TYR A 316 6.10 -11.81 7.64
C TYR A 316 5.57 -11.69 6.21
N LYS A 317 6.02 -10.74 5.38
CA LYS A 317 5.51 -10.59 4.01
C LYS A 317 5.71 -11.85 3.17
N HIS A 318 6.73 -12.65 3.46
CA HIS A 318 7.00 -13.92 2.77
C HIS A 318 6.15 -15.09 3.31
N LEU A 319 5.55 -14.95 4.50
CA LEU A 319 4.78 -16.00 5.18
C LEU A 319 3.37 -16.17 4.59
N LYS A 320 2.61 -17.15 5.11
CA LYS A 320 1.24 -17.41 4.68
C LYS A 320 0.29 -16.36 5.27
N PRO A 321 -0.87 -16.13 4.65
CA PRO A 321 -1.90 -15.25 5.19
C PRO A 321 -2.30 -15.68 6.60
N GLY A 322 -2.39 -14.73 7.52
CA GLY A 322 -2.67 -14.99 8.94
C GLY A 322 -1.41 -15.20 9.79
N ASP A 323 -0.27 -15.56 9.20
CA ASP A 323 1.00 -15.68 9.95
C ASP A 323 1.49 -14.32 10.44
N ASN A 324 1.14 -13.22 9.76
CA ASN A 324 1.37 -11.87 10.24
C ASN A 324 0.62 -11.58 11.56
N ILE A 325 -0.63 -12.05 11.69
CA ILE A 325 -1.40 -11.92 12.94
C ILE A 325 -0.75 -12.77 14.04
N LYS A 326 -0.34 -14.00 13.70
CA LYS A 326 0.37 -14.89 14.63
C LYS A 326 1.65 -14.24 15.14
N PHE A 327 2.47 -13.69 14.23
CA PHE A 327 3.70 -12.97 14.57
C PHE A 327 3.45 -11.85 15.57
N ILE A 328 2.42 -11.04 15.36
CA ILE A 328 2.08 -9.92 16.24
C ILE A 328 1.69 -10.42 17.64
N LYS A 329 0.84 -11.44 17.72
CA LYS A 329 0.40 -12.02 18.99
C LYS A 329 1.55 -12.67 19.76
N ASP A 330 2.34 -13.50 19.08
CA ASP A 330 3.46 -14.23 19.69
C ASP A 330 4.53 -13.28 20.28
N ASN A 331 4.67 -12.09 19.69
CA ASN A 331 5.65 -11.09 20.11
C ASN A 331 5.01 -9.93 20.92
N ASN A 332 3.73 -10.04 21.30
CA ASN A 332 2.99 -9.02 22.05
C ASN A 332 3.11 -7.60 21.41
N LEU A 333 2.97 -7.53 20.08
CA LEU A 333 3.12 -6.30 19.31
C LEU A 333 1.79 -5.56 19.08
N ASP A 334 0.66 -6.18 19.42
CA ASP A 334 -0.67 -5.58 19.43
C ASP A 334 -0.75 -4.38 20.39
N ARG A 335 0.06 -4.38 21.47
CA ARG A 335 0.21 -3.23 22.37
C ARG A 335 0.65 -1.96 21.64
N LEU A 336 1.44 -2.07 20.57
CA LEU A 336 1.90 -0.90 19.80
C LEU A 336 0.76 -0.22 19.03
N PHE A 337 -0.40 -0.87 18.90
CA PHE A 337 -1.59 -0.32 18.25
C PHE A 337 -2.67 0.11 19.26
N THR A 338 -2.54 -0.26 20.53
CA THR A 338 -3.64 -0.19 21.51
C THR A 338 -3.25 0.52 22.81
N ASP A 339 -2.00 0.42 23.26
CA ASP A 339 -1.53 1.01 24.51
C ASP A 339 -1.04 2.45 24.32
N ILE A 340 -1.99 3.37 24.14
CA ILE A 340 -1.75 4.80 23.92
C ILE A 340 -1.12 5.52 25.12
N GLU A 341 -1.20 4.90 26.30
CA GLU A 341 -0.63 5.39 27.55
C GLU A 341 0.76 4.78 27.81
N PHE A 342 1.22 3.87 26.95
CA PHE A 342 2.52 3.20 27.02
C PHE A 342 2.82 2.60 28.40
N LYS A 343 1.86 1.86 28.96
CA LYS A 343 1.98 1.16 30.25
C LYS A 343 2.68 -0.20 30.11
N ASN A 344 2.64 -0.79 28.92
CA ASN A 344 3.03 -2.16 28.63
C ASN A 344 4.35 -2.25 27.84
N GLY A 345 5.22 -1.24 27.97
CA GLY A 345 6.57 -1.24 27.42
C GLY A 345 6.84 -0.16 26.38
N LYS A 346 8.05 -0.19 25.83
CA LYS A 346 8.58 0.78 24.86
C LYS A 346 8.35 0.30 23.42
N GLY A 347 8.93 0.99 22.44
CA GLY A 347 8.90 0.55 21.05
C GLY A 347 9.66 -0.76 20.82
N VAL A 348 9.64 -1.26 19.58
CA VAL A 348 10.41 -2.44 19.20
C VAL A 348 11.19 -2.22 17.91
N LYS A 349 12.36 -2.85 17.86
CA LYS A 349 13.12 -3.08 16.64
C LYS A 349 12.88 -4.51 16.20
N VAL A 350 12.48 -4.69 14.95
CA VAL A 350 12.35 -6.01 14.34
C VAL A 350 13.46 -6.13 13.30
N THR A 351 14.28 -7.17 13.40
CA THR A 351 15.34 -7.46 12.42
C THR A 351 15.15 -8.86 11.87
N VAL A 352 15.48 -9.05 10.60
CA VAL A 352 15.47 -10.35 9.95
C VAL A 352 16.87 -10.64 9.44
N LYS A 353 17.47 -11.72 9.94
CA LYS A 353 18.79 -12.18 9.50
C LYS A 353 18.75 -13.68 9.28
N ASP A 354 19.20 -14.13 8.11
CA ASP A 354 19.26 -15.55 7.74
C ASP A 354 17.89 -16.27 7.91
N GLY A 355 16.80 -15.55 7.61
CA GLY A 355 15.42 -16.05 7.76
C GLY A 355 14.89 -16.11 9.20
N GLN A 356 15.69 -15.68 10.18
CA GLN A 356 15.28 -15.59 11.59
C GLN A 356 14.87 -14.17 11.93
N THR A 357 13.68 -14.03 12.51
CA THR A 357 13.18 -12.76 13.01
C THR A 357 13.55 -12.58 14.48
N LYS A 358 14.14 -11.44 14.80
CA LYS A 358 14.46 -11.01 16.16
C LYS A 358 13.68 -9.74 16.49
N VAL A 359 13.01 -9.73 17.63
CA VAL A 359 12.29 -8.59 18.18
C VAL A 359 13.01 -8.10 19.43
N GLU A 360 13.38 -6.83 19.46
CA GLU A 360 14.14 -6.21 20.55
C GLU A 360 13.39 -4.97 21.05
N GLU A 361 13.28 -4.82 22.37
CA GLU A 361 12.70 -3.61 22.95
C GLU A 361 13.64 -2.41 22.76
N LEU A 362 13.06 -1.27 22.39
CA LEU A 362 13.77 -0.01 22.21
C LEU A 362 13.87 0.78 23.51
N ASN A 363 14.77 1.76 23.54
CA ASN A 363 14.91 2.65 24.69
C ASN A 363 13.94 3.84 24.68
N TRP A 364 13.11 3.99 23.65
CA TRP A 364 12.09 5.04 23.53
C TRP A 364 10.72 4.43 23.17
N HIS A 365 9.64 5.16 23.44
CA HIS A 365 8.28 4.73 23.13
C HIS A 365 7.96 4.82 21.64
N GLN A 366 7.15 3.87 21.14
CA GLN A 366 6.60 3.89 19.79
C GLN A 366 5.10 3.60 19.79
N PHE A 367 4.41 4.07 18.76
CA PHE A 367 3.02 3.71 18.48
C PHE A 367 2.81 3.45 16.98
N ASN A 368 1.93 2.52 16.64
CA ASN A 368 1.58 2.18 15.27
C ASN A 368 0.12 2.56 15.01
N ILE A 369 -0.13 3.16 13.85
CA ILE A 369 -1.48 3.52 13.39
C ILE A 369 -1.77 2.74 12.12
N GLN A 370 -2.78 1.89 12.19
CA GLN A 370 -3.38 1.30 11.00
C GLN A 370 -4.43 2.27 10.47
N VAL A 371 -4.24 2.78 9.25
CA VAL A 371 -5.28 3.49 8.52
C VAL A 371 -6.23 2.44 7.95
N PRO A 372 -7.49 2.39 8.39
CA PRO A 372 -8.41 1.33 7.97
C PRO A 372 -8.99 1.62 6.59
N GLY A 373 -9.43 0.55 5.94
CA GLY A 373 -10.32 0.64 4.78
C GLY A 373 -9.71 0.29 3.44
N ASN A 374 -8.39 0.14 3.28
CA ASN A 374 -7.84 -0.37 2.03
C ASN A 374 -8.19 -1.86 1.83
N ALA A 375 -9.38 -2.09 1.27
CA ALA A 375 -9.90 -3.38 0.84
C ALA A 375 -9.80 -3.56 -0.68
N MET A 376 -9.11 -2.65 -1.38
CA MET A 376 -8.93 -2.68 -2.83
C MET A 376 -7.72 -3.56 -3.18
N TYR A 377 -6.62 -3.39 -2.46
CA TYR A 377 -5.38 -4.13 -2.66
C TYR A 377 -4.54 -4.16 -1.38
N GLY A 378 -3.36 -4.81 -1.46
CA GLY A 378 -2.39 -4.91 -0.37
C GLY A 378 -1.85 -6.32 -0.18
N GLY A 379 -1.07 -6.52 0.87
CA GLY A 379 -0.49 -7.81 1.27
C GLY A 379 -1.56 -8.86 1.54
N TRP A 380 -2.68 -8.45 2.11
CA TRP A 380 -3.83 -9.31 2.36
C TRP A 380 -4.41 -9.88 1.06
N ALA A 381 -4.30 -9.16 -0.06
CA ALA A 381 -4.83 -9.54 -1.37
C ALA A 381 -3.89 -10.45 -2.19
N ARG A 382 -2.60 -10.57 -1.80
CA ARG A 382 -1.60 -11.42 -2.48
C ARG A 382 -2.05 -12.87 -2.72
N PRO A 383 -2.68 -13.58 -1.76
CA PRO A 383 -3.15 -14.96 -1.95
C PRO A 383 -4.20 -15.07 -3.05
N TYR A 384 -4.93 -13.97 -3.26
CA TYR A 384 -5.97 -13.83 -4.27
C TYR A 384 -5.43 -13.16 -5.54
N LYS A 385 -4.12 -13.23 -5.77
CA LYS A 385 -3.44 -12.64 -6.93
C LYS A 385 -3.78 -11.15 -7.12
N HIS A 386 -3.84 -10.40 -6.02
CA HIS A 386 -4.14 -8.97 -5.99
C HIS A 386 -5.53 -8.62 -6.54
N GLY A 387 -6.55 -9.38 -6.12
CA GLY A 387 -7.95 -9.06 -6.41
C GLY A 387 -8.53 -9.72 -7.65
N LYS A 388 -7.84 -10.71 -8.24
CA LYS A 388 -8.37 -11.49 -9.37
C LYS A 388 -9.72 -12.12 -9.02
N PHE A 389 -10.73 -11.86 -9.85
CA PHE A 389 -12.11 -12.28 -9.60
C PHE A 389 -12.21 -13.78 -9.34
N ASP A 390 -11.53 -14.63 -10.13
CA ASP A 390 -11.59 -16.08 -9.96
C ASP A 390 -11.04 -16.57 -8.61
N LYS A 391 -10.05 -15.85 -8.06
CA LYS A 391 -9.46 -16.17 -6.76
C LYS A 391 -10.34 -15.71 -5.61
N ILE A 392 -10.91 -14.51 -5.74
CA ILE A 392 -11.87 -13.98 -4.77
C ILE A 392 -13.12 -14.86 -4.73
N TRP A 393 -13.62 -15.30 -5.90
CA TRP A 393 -14.75 -16.22 -5.99
C TRP A 393 -14.49 -17.54 -5.25
N LYS A 394 -13.33 -18.17 -5.48
CA LYS A 394 -12.94 -19.40 -4.75
C LYS A 394 -12.79 -19.19 -3.24
N ALA A 395 -12.30 -18.01 -2.83
CA ALA A 395 -12.23 -17.66 -1.42
C ALA A 395 -13.63 -17.51 -0.82
N LEU A 396 -14.55 -16.84 -1.53
CA LEU A 396 -15.94 -16.69 -1.13
C LEU A 396 -16.66 -18.05 -1.02
N GLU A 397 -16.46 -18.96 -1.98
CA GLU A 397 -17.00 -20.32 -1.89
C GLU A 397 -16.52 -21.05 -0.64
N LYS A 398 -15.24 -20.88 -0.28
CA LYS A 398 -14.68 -21.47 0.95
C LYS A 398 -15.32 -20.86 2.19
N VAL A 399 -15.51 -19.54 2.23
CA VAL A 399 -16.21 -18.86 3.33
C VAL A 399 -17.64 -19.39 3.46
N PHE A 400 -18.37 -19.46 2.35
CA PHE A 400 -19.73 -19.99 2.31
C PHE A 400 -19.80 -21.42 2.84
N LYS A 401 -18.95 -22.33 2.34
CA LYS A 401 -18.91 -23.75 2.77
C LYS A 401 -18.51 -23.94 4.23
N ASN A 402 -17.65 -23.06 4.75
CA ASN A 402 -17.14 -23.16 6.12
C ASN A 402 -17.98 -22.38 7.14
N SER A 403 -18.98 -21.62 6.70
CA SER A 403 -19.84 -20.87 7.62
C SER A 403 -20.67 -21.83 8.46
N GLN A 404 -20.69 -21.62 9.77
CA GLN A 404 -21.54 -22.40 10.69
C GLN A 404 -23.02 -22.17 10.41
N ASP A 405 -23.38 -21.00 9.88
CA ASP A 405 -24.76 -20.67 9.47
C ASP A 405 -25.21 -21.47 8.23
N ASN A 406 -24.25 -22.05 7.49
CA ASN A 406 -24.51 -22.88 6.32
C ASN A 406 -24.50 -24.39 6.64
N ILE A 407 -24.35 -24.75 7.91
CA ILE A 407 -24.60 -26.13 8.35
C ILE A 407 -26.12 -26.27 8.44
N GLN A 408 -26.72 -27.01 7.50
CA GLN A 408 -28.12 -27.42 7.62
C GLN A 408 -28.32 -28.11 8.97
N ALA A 409 -29.24 -27.58 9.79
CA ALA A 409 -29.73 -28.24 10.99
C ALA A 409 -30.47 -29.55 10.65
#